data_AF-A0AAV5BN08-F1
#
_entry.id   AF-A0AAV5BN08-F1
#
_cell.length_a   1.000
_cell.length_b   1.000
_cell.length_c   1.000
_cell.angle_alpha   90.00
_cell.angle_beta   90.00
_cell.angle_gamma   90.00
#
_symmetry.space_group_name_H-M   'P 1'
#
loop_
_entity.id
_entity.type
_entity.pdbx_description
1 polymer ?
#
loop_
_entity_poly.entity_id
_entity_poly.type
_entity_poly.pdbx_seq_one_letter_code
_entity_poly.pdbx_strand_id
1 'polypeptide(L)'
;MGAGPDDVLIFCGSGTTAAIKRLQEVIGVAAPSIDLRGRLSMQLQTEERWVVLVGPYEHHSNLLSWHQSLADVVEIGVDADGLIDIAAL
;
A
#
# COMPACT_ATOMS: atom_id res chain seq x y z
N MET A 1 2.13 22.42 7.73
CA MET A 1 3.14 21.37 7.46
C MET A 1 3.49 20.78 8.82
N GLY A 2 3.08 19.55 9.11
CA GLY A 2 3.17 18.94 10.45
C GLY A 2 4.41 18.10 10.71
N ALA A 3 5.55 18.43 10.09
CA ALA A 3 6.80 17.69 10.26
C ALA A 3 7.61 18.25 11.44
N GLY A 4 8.13 17.37 12.30
CA GLY A 4 9.00 17.66 13.44
C GLY A 4 10.48 17.36 13.17
N PRO A 5 11.34 17.52 14.19
CA PRO A 5 12.79 17.32 14.07
C PRO A 5 13.21 15.88 13.68
N ASP A 6 12.37 14.90 13.98
CA ASP A 6 12.63 13.47 13.70
C ASP A 6 12.06 13.00 12.35
N ASP A 7 11.38 13.88 11.62
CA ASP A 7 10.79 13.55 10.33
C ASP A 7 11.76 13.79 9.18
N VAL A 8 11.71 12.90 8.18
CA VAL A 8 12.53 12.99 6.97
C VAL A 8 11.67 13.34 5.77
N LEU A 9 12.12 14.32 4.98
CA LEU A 9 11.51 14.63 3.69
C LEU A 9 12.18 13.82 2.57
N ILE A 10 11.39 12.99 1.88
CA ILE A 10 11.84 12.22 0.73
C ILE A 10 11.25 12.84 -0.55
N PHE A 11 12.13 13.24 -1.47
CA PHE A 11 11.71 13.72 -2.78
C PHE A 11 11.35 12.55 -3.69
N CYS A 12 10.07 12.46 -4.06
CA CYS A 12 9.54 11.37 -4.88
C CYS A 12 9.33 11.74 -6.36
N GLY A 13 9.69 12.96 -6.77
CA GLY A 13 9.52 13.43 -8.13
C GLY A 13 8.07 13.83 -8.44
N SER A 14 7.48 13.21 -9.47
CA SER A 14 6.24 13.67 -10.11
C SER A 14 4.96 13.24 -9.37
N GLY A 15 4.65 13.92 -8.27
CA GLY A 15 3.36 13.85 -7.58
C GLY A 15 3.12 12.59 -6.72
N THR A 16 1.87 12.43 -6.27
CA THR A 16 1.48 11.44 -5.25
C THR A 16 1.65 10.00 -5.71
N THR A 17 1.38 9.71 -6.99
CA THR A 17 1.59 8.36 -7.56
C THR A 17 3.05 7.93 -7.46
N ALA A 18 3.98 8.84 -7.79
CA ALA A 18 5.41 8.55 -7.67
C ALA A 18 5.82 8.39 -6.20
N ALA A 19 5.20 9.14 -5.28
CA ALA A 19 5.43 8.98 -3.85
C ALA A 19 4.98 7.62 -3.30
N ILE A 20 3.79 7.14 -3.68
CA ILE A 20 3.29 5.81 -3.28
C ILE A 20 4.21 4.71 -3.82
N LYS A 21 4.59 4.79 -5.10
CA LYS A 21 5.54 3.84 -5.68
C LYS A 21 6.89 3.85 -4.95
N ARG A 22 7.39 5.04 -4.60
CA ARG A 22 8.65 5.17 -3.87
C ARG A 22 8.57 4.55 -2.47
N LEU A 23 7.45 4.71 -1.79
CA LEU A 23 7.20 4.03 -0.53
C LEU A 23 7.24 2.51 -0.70
N GLN A 24 6.53 1.97 -1.71
CA GLN A 24 6.52 0.52 -2.00
C GLN A 24 7.91 -0.04 -2.31
N GLU A 25 8.74 0.71 -3.03
CA GLU A 25 10.14 0.36 -3.30
C GLU A 25 10.98 0.33 -2.02
N VAL A 26 10.84 1.34 -1.16
CA VAL A 26 11.62 1.47 0.08
C VAL A 26 11.26 0.40 1.11
N ILE A 27 9.98 0.04 1.23
CA ILE A 27 9.53 -1.01 2.17
C ILE A 27 9.66 -2.42 1.59
N GLY A 28 10.08 -2.56 0.33
CA GLY A 28 10.41 -3.84 -0.29
C GLY A 28 9.23 -4.65 -0.84
N VAL A 29 8.06 -4.02 -1.05
CA VAL A 29 6.87 -4.71 -1.61
C VAL A 29 6.69 -4.51 -3.11
N ALA A 30 7.46 -3.61 -3.72
CA ALA A 30 7.42 -3.38 -5.15
C ALA A 30 8.00 -4.58 -5.92
N ALA A 31 7.23 -5.12 -6.86
CA ALA A 31 7.69 -6.17 -7.78
C ALA A 31 7.76 -5.64 -9.23
N PRO A 32 8.92 -5.71 -9.90
CA PRO A 32 9.11 -5.13 -11.24
C PRO A 32 8.39 -5.87 -12.36
N SER A 33 8.01 -7.14 -12.18
CA SER A 33 7.29 -7.93 -13.19
C SER A 33 6.29 -8.90 -12.57
N ILE A 34 5.27 -9.26 -13.34
CA ILE A 34 4.22 -10.21 -12.94
C ILE A 34 4.84 -11.59 -12.60
N ASP A 35 5.78 -12.07 -13.41
CA ASP A 35 6.44 -13.36 -13.19
C ASP A 35 7.25 -13.38 -11.90
N LEU A 36 8.03 -12.32 -11.65
CA LEU A 36 8.82 -12.22 -10.43
C LEU A 36 7.91 -12.10 -9.20
N ARG A 37 6.84 -11.31 -9.30
CA ARG A 37 5.84 -11.20 -8.23
C ARG A 37 5.24 -12.57 -7.88
N GLY A 38 4.84 -13.35 -8.88
CA GLY A 38 4.30 -14.70 -8.67
C GLY A 38 5.29 -15.61 -7.95
N ARG A 39 6.55 -15.61 -8.40
CA ARG A 39 7.63 -16.41 -7.78
C ARG A 39 7.89 -16.00 -6.33
N LEU A 40 8.02 -14.69 -6.05
CA LEU A 40 8.29 -14.17 -4.71
C LEU A 40 7.09 -14.43 -3.78
N SER A 41 5.87 -14.23 -4.27
CA SER A 41 4.65 -14.51 -3.48
C SER A 41 4.60 -15.97 -3.03
N MET A 42 5.01 -16.93 -3.87
CA MET A 42 5.06 -18.35 -3.49
C MET A 42 6.13 -18.68 -2.43
N GLN A 43 7.13 -17.81 -2.24
CA GLN A 43 8.23 -18.03 -1.30
C GLN A 43 7.97 -17.37 0.07
N LEU A 44 7.27 -16.23 0.07
CA LEU A 44 6.96 -15.49 1.29
C LEU A 44 5.97 -16.25 2.17
N GLN A 45 6.34 -16.44 3.43
CA GLN A 45 5.43 -16.88 4.48
C GLN A 45 4.42 -15.76 4.79
N THR A 46 3.27 -16.11 5.37
CA THR A 46 2.21 -15.14 5.68
C THR A 46 2.71 -14.04 6.61
N GLU A 47 3.58 -14.37 7.57
CA GLU A 47 4.14 -13.43 8.54
C GLU A 47 5.15 -12.45 7.92
N GLU A 48 5.65 -12.74 6.72
CA GLU A 48 6.60 -11.90 5.99
C GLU A 48 5.88 -10.91 5.05
N ARG A 49 4.56 -11.03 4.90
CA ARG A 49 3.77 -10.20 3.99
C ARG A 49 3.24 -8.97 4.71
N TRP A 50 3.40 -7.84 4.05
CA TRP A 50 2.75 -6.61 4.45
C TRP A 50 1.23 -6.74 4.23
N VAL A 51 0.45 -6.26 5.20
CA VAL A 51 -0.98 -6.08 5.04
C VAL A 51 -1.25 -4.60 4.77
N VAL A 52 -1.98 -4.31 3.69
CA VAL A 52 -2.39 -2.95 3.32
C VAL A 52 -3.90 -2.87 3.39
N LEU A 53 -4.38 -2.09 4.35
CA LEU A 53 -5.80 -1.83 4.54
C LEU A 53 -6.21 -0.66 3.64
N VAL A 54 -7.21 -0.86 2.81
CA VAL A 54 -7.73 0.16 1.88
C VAL A 54 -9.20 0.43 2.13
N GLY A 55 -9.60 1.69 2.06
CA GLY A 55 -11.02 2.06 2.16
C GLY A 55 -11.76 1.88 0.82
N PRO A 56 -13.10 2.04 0.83
CA PRO A 56 -13.93 1.86 -0.36
C PRO A 56 -13.86 3.04 -1.34
N TYR A 57 -13.25 4.16 -0.92
CA TYR A 57 -13.18 5.40 -1.68
C TYR A 57 -11.75 5.76 -2.14
N GLU A 58 -10.87 4.76 -2.22
CA GLU A 58 -9.48 4.98 -2.61
C GLU A 58 -9.35 5.44 -4.05
N HIS A 59 -8.44 6.40 -4.28
CA HIS A 59 -8.11 6.81 -5.62
C HIS A 59 -7.40 5.66 -6.36
N HIS A 60 -7.73 5.43 -7.62
CA HIS A 60 -7.19 4.32 -8.42
C HIS A 60 -5.66 4.28 -8.46
N SER A 61 -4.99 5.45 -8.46
CA SER A 61 -3.52 5.51 -8.44
C SER A 61 -2.90 5.01 -7.13
N ASN A 62 -3.67 4.97 -6.04
CA ASN A 62 -3.30 4.34 -4.78
C ASN A 62 -3.64 2.84 -4.85
N LEU A 63 -4.92 2.51 -5.05
CA LEU A 63 -5.46 1.15 -4.97
C LEU A 63 -4.77 0.15 -5.93
N LEU A 64 -4.66 0.51 -7.22
CA LEU A 64 -4.13 -0.42 -8.23
C LEU A 64 -2.67 -0.79 -7.97
N SER A 65 -1.87 0.16 -7.49
CA SER A 65 -0.45 -0.07 -7.21
C SER A 65 -0.26 -1.08 -6.07
N TRP A 66 -1.11 -1.03 -5.03
CA TRP A 66 -1.08 -1.97 -3.93
C TRP A 66 -1.46 -3.38 -4.36
N HIS A 67 -2.53 -3.53 -5.15
CA HIS A 67 -2.89 -4.85 -5.72
C HIS A 67 -1.82 -5.42 -6.65
N GLN A 68 -0.95 -4.58 -7.20
CA GLN A 68 0.15 -5.00 -8.05
C GLN A 68 1.42 -5.34 -7.26
N SER A 69 1.47 -5.03 -5.96
CA SER A 69 2.61 -5.27 -5.07
C SER A 69 2.65 -6.71 -4.51
N LEU A 70 3.61 -6.97 -3.63
CA LEU A 70 3.71 -8.22 -2.84
C LEU A 70 2.88 -8.20 -1.55
N ALA A 71 2.19 -7.09 -1.26
CA ALA A 71 1.36 -6.97 -0.07
C ALA A 71 0.00 -7.65 -0.25
N ASP A 72 -0.56 -8.13 0.87
CA ASP A 72 -1.94 -8.57 0.93
C ASP A 72 -2.83 -7.33 1.14
N VAL A 73 -3.68 -7.04 0.15
CA VAL A 73 -4.55 -5.86 0.16
C VAL A 73 -5.93 -6.27 0.66
N VAL A 74 -6.36 -5.64 1.76
CA VAL A 74 -7.65 -5.91 2.41
C VAL A 74 -8.52 -4.67 2.33
N GLU A 75 -9.65 -4.78 1.64
CA GLU A 75 -10.64 -3.72 1.56
C GLU A 75 -11.52 -3.70 2.81
N ILE A 76 -11.59 -2.54 3.46
CA ILE A 76 -12.46 -2.29 4.60
C ILE A 76 -13.72 -1.61 4.10
N GLY A 77 -14.87 -2.17 4.45
CA GLY A 77 -16.18 -1.66 4.05
C GLY A 77 -16.56 -0.37 4.77
N VAL A 78 -17.82 0.02 4.57
CA VAL A 78 -18.43 1.14 5.29
C VAL A 78 -19.37 0.67 6.39
N ASP A 79 -19.48 1.46 7.45
CA ASP A 79 -20.49 1.30 8.50
C ASP A 79 -21.87 1.83 8.08
N ALA A 80 -22.81 1.82 9.02
CA ALA A 80 -24.18 2.28 8.78
C ALA A 80 -24.28 3.78 8.44
N ASP A 81 -23.26 4.58 8.80
CA ASP A 81 -23.18 6.02 8.52
C ASP A 81 -22.43 6.31 7.21
N GLY A 82 -21.94 5.28 6.52
CA GLY A 82 -21.15 5.40 5.29
C GLY A 82 -19.68 5.78 5.54
N LEU A 83 -19.21 5.69 6.79
CA LEU A 83 -17.82 5.90 7.18
C LEU A 83 -17.05 4.57 7.14
N ILE A 84 -15.72 4.61 7.23
CA ILE A 84 -14.91 3.38 7.30
C ILE A 84 -15.34 2.56 8.52
N ASP A 85 -15.63 1.28 8.33
CA ASP A 85 -16.01 0.38 9.43
C ASP A 85 -14.79 0.05 10.30
N ILE A 86 -14.61 0.82 11.37
CA ILE A 86 -13.52 0.62 12.34
C ILE A 86 -13.68 -0.69 13.12
N ALA A 87 -14.90 -1.23 13.25
CA ALA A 87 -15.12 -2.49 13.96
C ALA A 87 -14.66 -3.71 13.15
N ALA A 88 -14.39 -3.55 11.85
CA ALA A 88 -13.86 -4.58 10.97
C ALA A 88 -12.31 -4.70 11.01
N LEU A 89 -11.63 -3.82 11.77
CA LEU A 89 -10.17 -3.80 11.96
C LEU A 89 -9.73 -4.66 13.15
#